data_AF-A0A4R0S9N5-F1
#
_entry.id   AF-A0A4R0S9N5-F1
#
_cell.length_a   1.000
_cell.length_b   1.000
_cell.length_c   1.000
_cell.angle_alpha   90.00
_cell.angle_beta   90.00
_cell.angle_gamma   90.00
#
_symmetry.space_group_name_H-M   'P 1'
#
loop_
_entity.id
_entity.type
_entity.pdbx_description
1 polymer ?
#
loop_
_entity_poly.entity_id
_entity_poly.type
_entity_poly.pdbx_seq_one_letter_code
_entity_poly.pdbx_strand_id
1 'polypeptide(L)' 'MSNMKRWLREHGISYAQLAKQLNQSQPSISQKVNLKTCWQFDDCRRLRDVYGLSSDFVQDLVPYEAKFAESVRDHEEVSV' A
#
# COMPACT_ATOMS: atom_id res chain seq x y z
N MET A 1 7.81 7.45 -9.90
CA MET A 1 6.44 6.89 -9.92
C MET A 1 6.26 6.19 -8.60
N SER A 2 5.15 6.41 -7.88
CA SER A 2 4.94 5.71 -6.59
C SER A 2 4.86 4.21 -6.78
N ASN A 3 5.21 3.49 -5.72
CA ASN A 3 5.05 2.05 -5.61
C ASN A 3 3.63 1.61 -5.98
N MET A 4 2.63 2.26 -5.38
CA MET A 4 1.22 1.97 -5.69
C MET A 4 0.87 2.23 -7.15
N LYS A 5 1.35 3.31 -7.76
CA LYS A 5 1.05 3.61 -9.18
C LYS A 5 1.62 2.55 -10.12
N ARG A 6 2.85 2.10 -9.85
CA ARG A 6 3.48 1.02 -10.63
C ARG A 6 2.73 -0.30 -10.43
N TRP A 7 2.43 -0.64 -9.18
CA TRP A 7 1.76 -1.88 -8.83
C TRP A 7 0.36 -2.00 -9.42
N LEU A 8 -0.45 -0.94 -9.35
CA LEU A 8 -1.78 -0.91 -9.96
C LEU A 8 -1.73 -1.11 -11.47
N ARG A 9 -0.74 -0.50 -12.14
CA ARG A 9 -0.53 -0.67 -13.59
C ARG A 9 -0.16 -2.11 -13.94
N GLU A 10 0.73 -2.73 -13.18
CA GLU A 10 1.16 -4.12 -13.40
C GLU A 10 0.02 -5.13 -13.18
N HIS A 11 -0.90 -4.84 -12.25
CA HIS A 11 -2.04 -5.72 -11.92
C HIS A 11 -3.33 -5.36 -12.69
N GLY A 12 -3.28 -4.36 -13.58
CA GLY A 12 -4.45 -3.94 -14.37
C GLY A 12 -5.59 -3.35 -13.52
N ILE A 13 -5.28 -2.80 -12.34
CA ILE A 13 -6.28 -2.24 -11.43
C ILE A 13 -6.44 -0.75 -11.70
N SER A 14 -7.63 -0.36 -12.14
CA SER A 14 -7.97 1.05 -12.33
C SER A 14 -8.19 1.77 -10.99
N TYR A 15 -8.01 3.10 -10.99
CA TYR A 15 -8.29 3.91 -9.80
C TYR A 15 -9.75 3.83 -9.35
N ALA A 16 -10.69 3.62 -10.28
CA ALA A 16 -12.10 3.45 -9.96
C ALA A 16 -12.38 2.12 -9.24
N GLN A 17 -11.71 1.04 -9.63
CA GLN A 17 -11.81 -0.25 -8.93
C GLN A 17 -11.24 -0.15 -7.52
N LEU A 18 -10.04 0.43 -7.37
CA LEU A 18 -9.43 0.61 -6.05
C LEU A 18 -10.29 1.52 -5.15
N ALA A 19 -10.84 2.60 -5.69
CA ALA A 19 -11.74 3.49 -4.98
C ALA A 19 -12.97 2.76 -4.42
N LYS A 20 -13.60 1.89 -5.21
CA LYS A 20 -14.73 1.06 -4.74
C LYS A 20 -14.31 0.10 -3.62
N GLN A 21 -13.15 -0.53 -3.71
CA GLN A 21 -12.67 -1.48 -2.70
C GLN A 21 -12.35 -0.82 -1.35
N LEU A 22 -11.80 0.40 -1.40
CA LEU A 22 -11.46 1.19 -0.22
C LEU A 22 -12.62 2.07 0.26
N ASN A 23 -13.79 2.02 -0.40
CA ASN A 23 -14.94 2.87 -0.11
C ASN A 23 -14.58 4.38 -0.11
N GLN A 24 -13.83 4.80 -1.13
CA GLN A 24 -13.34 6.17 -1.31
C GLN A 24 -13.69 6.71 -2.68
N SER A 25 -13.52 8.01 -2.88
CA SER A 25 -13.69 8.63 -4.19
C SER A 25 -12.46 8.42 -5.07
N GLN A 26 -12.67 8.29 -6.39
CA GLN A 26 -11.57 8.15 -7.35
C GLN A 26 -10.56 9.33 -7.30
N PRO A 27 -10.99 10.62 -7.12
CA PRO A 27 -10.05 11.72 -6.94
C PRO A 27 -9.17 11.55 -5.70
N SER A 28 -9.71 11.06 -4.58
CA SER A 28 -8.92 10.79 -3.36
C SER A 28 -7.84 9.74 -3.63
N ILE A 29 -8.20 8.63 -4.28
CA ILE A 29 -7.23 7.61 -4.71
C ILE A 29 -6.18 8.19 -5.65
N SER A 30 -6.58 9.00 -6.63
CA SER A 30 -5.65 9.64 -7.56
C SER A 30 -4.65 10.54 -6.83
N GLN A 31 -5.08 11.31 -5.83
CA GLN A 31 -4.18 12.14 -5.03
C GLN A 31 -3.16 11.28 -4.26
N LYS A 32 -3.60 10.21 -3.60
CA LYS A 32 -2.72 9.29 -2.85
C LYS A 32 -1.71 8.59 -3.75
N VAL A 33 -2.19 7.97 -4.84
CA VAL A 33 -1.36 7.26 -5.81
C VAL A 33 -0.34 8.20 -6.47
N ASN A 34 -0.64 9.49 -6.63
CA ASN A 34 0.31 10.47 -7.18
C ASN A 34 1.10 11.24 -6.09
N LEU A 35 1.14 10.74 -4.86
CA LEU A 35 1.91 11.32 -3.74
C LEU A 35 1.53 12.76 -3.40
N LYS A 36 0.27 13.13 -3.63
CA LYS A 36 -0.28 14.45 -3.25
C LYS A 36 -0.85 14.47 -1.84
N THR A 37 -1.27 13.31 -1.35
CA THR A 37 -1.76 13.11 0.01
C THR A 37 -1.27 11.77 0.52
N CYS A 38 -1.11 11.64 1.83
CA CYS A 38 -0.68 10.38 2.44
C CYS A 38 -1.81 9.34 2.42
N TRP A 39 -1.41 8.07 2.31
CA TRP A 39 -2.29 6.95 2.66
C TRP A 39 -2.59 6.99 4.16
N GLN A 40 -3.87 6.81 4.50
CA GLN A 40 -4.31 6.78 5.89
C GLN A 40 -4.14 5.37 6.47
N PHE A 41 -4.16 5.27 7.80
CA PHE A 41 -4.02 4.00 8.50
C PHE A 41 -5.00 2.93 8.00
N ASP A 42 -6.28 3.28 7.86
CA ASP A 42 -7.31 2.35 7.37
C ASP A 42 -7.08 1.92 5.92
N ASP A 43 -6.51 2.78 5.07
CA ASP A 43 -6.15 2.40 3.71
C ASP A 43 -5.06 1.32 3.73
N CYS A 44 -4.00 1.56 4.49
CA CYS A 44 -2.86 0.64 4.61
C CYS A 44 -3.31 -0.71 5.20
N ARG A 45 -4.17 -0.68 6.23
CA ARG A 45 -4.77 -1.90 6.80
C ARG A 45 -5.54 -2.67 5.73
N ARG A 46 -6.41 -2.01 4.98
CA ARG A 46 -7.27 -2.68 3.99
C ARG A 46 -6.49 -3.17 2.77
N LEU A 47 -5.47 -2.43 2.33
CA LEU A 47 -4.55 -2.86 1.27
C LEU A 47 -3.72 -4.08 1.69
N ARG A 48 -3.34 -4.16 2.97
CA ARG A 48 -2.72 -5.37 3.53
C ARG A 48 -3.68 -6.54 3.54
N ASP A 49 -4.90 -6.34 4.06
CA ASP A 49 -5.90 -7.41 4.16
C ASP A 49 -6.28 -7.98 2.78
N VAL A 50 -6.39 -7.12 1.76
CA VAL A 50 -6.85 -7.52 0.42
C VAL A 50 -5.72 -8.01 -0.49
N TYR A 51 -4.53 -7.41 -0.38
CA TYR A 51 -3.43 -7.62 -1.34
C TYR A 51 -2.11 -8.06 -0.69
N GLY A 52 -2.03 -8.16 0.63
CA GLY A 52 -0.80 -8.46 1.36
C GLY A 52 0.24 -7.35 1.33
N LEU A 53 -0.09 -6.17 0.80
CA LEU A 53 0.85 -5.06 0.66
C LEU A 53 1.26 -4.50 2.03
N SER A 54 2.57 -4.33 2.24
CA SER A 54 3.05 -3.73 3.48
C SER A 54 2.77 -2.22 3.51
N SER A 55 2.57 -1.68 4.71
CA SER A 55 2.31 -0.24 4.89
C SER A 55 3.51 0.60 4.41
N ASP A 56 4.73 0.11 4.61
CA ASP A 56 5.96 0.78 4.18
C ASP A 56 6.02 0.85 2.65
N PHE A 57 5.61 -0.22 1.95
CA PHE A 57 5.52 -0.20 0.49
C PHE A 57 4.48 0.80 -0.01
N VAL A 58 3.27 0.78 0.57
CA VAL A 58 2.16 1.67 0.20
C VAL A 58 2.55 3.15 0.37
N GLN A 59 3.36 3.45 1.39
CA GLN A 59 3.85 4.81 1.68
C GLN A 59 5.17 5.18 0.99
N ASP A 60 5.68 4.37 0.05
CA ASP A 60 6.95 4.61 -0.64
C ASP A 60 8.17 4.72 0.30
N LEU A 61 8.14 4.02 1.45
CA LEU A 61 9.23 3.99 2.44
C LEU A 61 10.25 2.87 2.17
N VAL A 62 9.90 1.91 1.30
CA VAL A 62 10.77 0.81 0.88
C VAL A 62 10.81 0.69 -0.66
N PRO A 63 11.86 0.06 -1.22
CA PRO A 63 11.92 -0.23 -2.65
C PRO A 63 10.71 -1.05 -3.14
N TYR A 64 10.42 -0.96 -4.44
CA TYR A 64 9.28 -1.63 -5.06
C TYR A 64 9.30 -3.16 -4.87
N GLU A 65 10.51 -3.73 -4.85
CA GLU A 65 10.78 -5.15 -4.72
C GLU A 65 10.41 -5.67 -3.32
N ALA A 66 10.31 -4.79 -2.31
CA ALA A 66 9.96 -5.11 -0.92
C ALA A 66 8.45 -5.01 -0.63
N LYS A 67 7.60 -5.17 -1.65
CA LYS A 67 6.12 -5.01 -1.60
C LYS A 67 5.38 -5.75 -0.49
N PHE A 68 5.94 -6.87 -0.03
CA PHE A 68 5.36 -7.71 1.03
C PHE A 68 6.20 -7.76 2.30
N ALA A 69 7.38 -7.13 2.31
CA ALA A 69 8.24 -7.16 3.48
C ALA A 69 7.58 -6.33 4.58
N GLU A 70 7.21 -6.99 5.68
CA GLU A 70 7.01 -6.30 6.94
C GLU A 70 8.36 -5.80 7.42
N SER A 71 8.38 -4.61 8.03
CA SER A 71 9.51 -4.17 8.84
C SER A 71 9.80 -5.31 9.82
N VAL A 72 10.92 -6.00 9.61
CA VAL A 72 11.37 -7.12 10.44
C VAL A 72 11.53 -6.60 11.86
N ARG A 73 10.46 -6.72 12.64
CA ARG A 73 10.53 -6.77 14.09
C ARG A 73 10.33 -8.23 14.44
N ASP A 74 11.29 -9.04 14.02
CA ASP A 74 11.60 -10.24 14.78
C ASP A 74 12.03 -9.72 16.15
N HIS A 75 11.08 -9.80 17.07
CA HIS A 75 11.38 -9.85 18.49
C HIS A 75 12.40 -10.99 18.64
N GLU A 76 13.66 -10.63 18.88
CA GLU A 76 14.64 -11.53 19.48
C GLU A 76 14.19 -11.75 20.95
N GLU A 77 13.06 -12.42 21.15
CA GLU A 77 12.61 -12.93 22.45
C GLU A 77 13.09 -14.36 22.57
N VAL A 78 14.22 -14.48 23.26
CA VAL A 78 14.57 -15.51 24.24
C VAL A 78 14.24 -16.95 23.85
N SER A 79 15.29 -17.71 23.51
CA SER A 79 15.36 -19.11 23.90
C SER A 79 16.43 -19.27 24.98
N VAL A 80 15.94 -19.74 26.13
CA VAL A 80 16.63 -20.02 27.41
C VAL A 80 17.77 -21.02 27.23
#